data_AF-A0A9W5Z5G0-F1
#
_entry.id   AF-A0A9W5Z5G0-F1
#
_cell.length_a   1.000
_cell.length_b   1.000
_cell.length_c   1.000
_cell.angle_alpha   90.00
_cell.angle_beta   90.00
_cell.angle_gamma   90.00
#
_symmetry.space_group_name_H-M   'P 1'
#
loop_
_entity.id
_entity.type
_entity.pdbx_description
1 polymer ?
#
loop_
_entity_poly.entity_id
_entity_poly.type
_entity_poly.pdbx_seq_one_letter_code
_entity_poly.pdbx_strand_id
1 'polypeptide(L)'
;LAYTPEALEAEALMLTVAGSDTTSVIMAGFFFYIVRTPHAYQKLVDEIRATFASVDEIRGGPKLMSCQYLRACVDEAMRVTPPGPAEIPRVVLSGGIMIDGDYVPEGTTVGVASWSFYRKEEYFPDPN
;
A
#
# COMPACT_ATOMS: atom_id res chain seq x y z
N LEU A 1 32.92 0.37 6.35
CA LEU A 1 32.06 -0.72 5.85
C LEU A 1 31.63 -0.35 4.45
N ALA A 2 32.28 -0.90 3.43
CA ALA A 2 31.87 -0.74 2.04
C ALA A 2 31.12 -2.01 1.63
N TYR A 3 29.97 -1.87 0.98
CA TYR A 3 29.21 -3.00 0.44
C TYR A 3 30.03 -3.71 -0.65
N THR A 4 29.95 -5.03 -0.72
CA THR A 4 30.57 -5.79 -1.81
C THR A 4 29.76 -5.61 -3.10
N PRO A 5 30.35 -5.79 -4.30
CA PRO A 5 29.60 -5.76 -5.55
C PRO A 5 28.39 -6.70 -5.56
N GLU A 6 28.53 -7.90 -5.01
CA GLU A 6 27.45 -8.90 -4.95
C GLU A 6 26.31 -8.44 -4.04
N ALA A 7 26.64 -7.77 -2.92
CA ALA A 7 25.63 -7.18 -2.05
C ALA A 7 24.87 -6.05 -2.76
N LEU A 8 25.56 -5.21 -3.53
CA LEU A 8 24.93 -4.14 -4.31
C LEU A 8 24.00 -4.70 -5.40
N GLU A 9 24.42 -5.77 -6.08
CA GLU A 9 23.60 -6.45 -7.09
C GLU A 9 22.34 -7.07 -6.47
N ALA A 10 22.46 -7.75 -5.34
CA ALA A 10 21.34 -8.33 -4.61
C ALA A 10 20.33 -7.26 -4.16
N GLU A 11 20.82 -6.14 -3.60
CA GLU A 11 19.97 -5.02 -3.20
C GLU A 11 19.26 -4.36 -4.41
N ALA A 12 19.96 -4.18 -5.53
CA ALA A 12 19.36 -3.63 -6.74
C ALA A 12 18.23 -4.53 -7.28
N LEU A 13 18.42 -5.85 -7.25
CA LEU A 13 17.38 -6.82 -7.62
C LEU A 13 16.19 -6.72 -6.68
N MET A 14 16.42 -6.71 -5.36
CA MET A 14 15.35 -6.61 -4.37
C MET A 14 14.55 -5.31 -4.52
N LEU A 15 15.21 -4.17 -4.69
CA LEU A 15 14.55 -2.88 -4.92
C LEU A 15 13.71 -2.88 -6.20
N THR A 16 14.21 -3.51 -7.26
CA THR A 16 13.49 -3.60 -8.53
C THR A 16 12.21 -4.40 -8.37
N VAL A 17 12.29 -5.62 -7.81
CA VAL A 17 11.12 -6.50 -7.61
C VAL A 17 10.13 -5.89 -6.63
N ALA A 18 10.62 -5.39 -5.49
CA ALA A 18 9.76 -4.81 -4.46
C ALA A 18 9.04 -3.55 -4.96
N GLY A 19 9.64 -2.79 -5.86
CA GLY A 19 9.04 -1.60 -6.47
C GLY A 19 8.11 -1.90 -7.64
N SER A 20 8.46 -2.88 -8.49
CA SER A 20 7.69 -3.20 -9.71
C SER A 20 6.37 -3.87 -9.40
N ASP A 21 6.41 -4.95 -8.62
CA ASP A 21 5.28 -5.86 -8.47
C ASP A 21 4.20 -5.23 -7.59
N THR A 22 4.61 -4.61 -6.49
CA THR A 22 3.69 -3.93 -5.56
C THR A 22 2.95 -2.78 -6.23
N THR A 23 3.67 -1.91 -6.96
CA THR A 23 3.08 -0.79 -7.69
C THR A 23 2.14 -1.28 -8.81
N SER A 24 2.52 -2.33 -9.54
CA SER A 24 1.70 -2.90 -10.61
C SER A 24 0.37 -3.46 -10.08
N VAL A 25 0.40 -4.15 -8.93
CA VAL A 25 -0.81 -4.64 -8.26
C VAL A 25 -1.75 -3.49 -7.89
N ILE A 26 -1.22 -2.41 -7.30
CA ILE A 26 -2.03 -1.24 -6.94
C ILE A 26 -2.61 -0.55 -8.16
N MET A 27 -1.82 -0.33 -9.21
CA MET A 27 -2.31 0.30 -10.43
C MET A 27 -3.41 -0.53 -11.09
N ALA A 28 -3.25 -1.85 -11.16
CA ALA A 28 -4.27 -2.75 -11.68
C ALA A 28 -5.55 -2.71 -10.81
N GLY A 29 -5.41 -2.78 -9.49
CA GLY A 29 -6.53 -2.69 -8.55
C GLY A 29 -7.27 -1.36 -8.65
N PHE A 30 -6.55 -0.25 -8.61
CA PHE A 30 -7.10 1.09 -8.74
C PHE A 30 -7.95 1.23 -10.01
N PHE A 31 -7.38 0.88 -11.17
CA PHE A 31 -8.13 0.97 -12.43
C PHE A 31 -9.29 -0.01 -12.49
N PHE A 32 -9.14 -1.22 -11.94
CA PHE A 32 -10.22 -2.20 -11.90
C PHE A 32 -11.45 -1.68 -11.15
N TYR A 33 -11.27 -1.10 -9.96
CA TYR A 33 -12.38 -0.61 -9.14
C TYR A 33 -12.92 0.74 -9.59
N ILE A 34 -12.06 1.70 -9.93
CA ILE A 34 -12.51 3.06 -10.26
C ILE A 34 -13.41 3.07 -11.50
N VAL A 35 -13.07 2.29 -12.55
CA VAL A 35 -13.88 2.23 -13.78
C VAL A 35 -15.22 1.49 -13.58
N ARG A 36 -15.34 0.70 -12.51
CA ARG A 36 -16.57 -0.02 -12.12
C ARG A 36 -17.41 0.75 -11.11
N THR A 37 -16.95 1.92 -10.66
CA THR A 37 -17.59 2.73 -9.64
C THR A 37 -17.90 4.11 -10.21
N PRO A 38 -18.97 4.28 -11.03
CA PRO A 38 -19.18 5.47 -11.83
C PRO A 38 -19.22 6.78 -11.02
N HIS A 39 -19.81 6.74 -9.82
CA HIS A 39 -19.89 7.91 -8.95
C HIS A 39 -18.51 8.36 -8.44
N ALA A 40 -17.65 7.41 -8.06
CA ALA A 40 -16.29 7.70 -7.61
C ALA A 40 -15.40 8.14 -8.77
N TYR A 41 -15.54 7.49 -9.92
CA TYR A 41 -14.85 7.92 -11.15
C TYR A 41 -15.17 9.37 -11.49
N GLN A 42 -16.45 9.73 -11.54
CA GLN A 42 -16.86 11.09 -11.88
C GLN A 42 -16.30 12.11 -10.89
N LYS A 43 -16.44 11.85 -9.60
CA LYS A 43 -15.92 12.73 -8.55
C LYS A 43 -14.40 12.92 -8.63
N LEU A 44 -13.66 11.85 -8.95
CA LEU A 44 -12.21 11.94 -9.16
C LEU A 44 -11.87 12.76 -10.40
N VAL A 45 -12.57 12.53 -11.51
CA VAL A 45 -12.38 13.31 -12.75
C VAL A 45 -12.63 14.79 -12.50
N ASP A 46 -13.69 15.11 -11.76
CA ASP A 46 -14.04 16.50 -11.43
C ASP A 46 -12.95 17.15 -10.57
N GLU A 47 -12.44 16.47 -9.55
CA GLU A 47 -11.33 16.99 -8.72
C GLU A 47 -10.08 17.27 -9.56
N ILE A 48 -9.67 16.32 -10.42
CA ILE A 48 -8.46 16.47 -11.24
C ILE A 48 -8.63 17.61 -12.25
N ARG A 49 -9.78 17.69 -12.93
CA ARG A 49 -10.04 18.73 -13.94
C ARG A 49 -10.25 20.12 -13.35
N ALA A 50 -10.76 20.21 -12.11
CA ALA A 50 -10.86 21.48 -11.39
C ALA A 50 -9.50 21.94 -10.85
N THR A 51 -8.61 20.99 -10.53
CA THR A 51 -7.29 21.30 -9.96
C THR A 51 -6.30 21.71 -11.03
N PHE A 52 -6.23 21.00 -12.16
CA PHE A 52 -5.21 21.21 -13.19
C PHE A 52 -5.79 21.73 -14.51
N ALA A 53 -5.15 22.76 -15.08
CA ALA A 53 -5.56 23.35 -16.34
C ALA A 53 -5.06 22.54 -17.56
N SER A 54 -3.98 21.79 -17.42
CA SER A 54 -3.43 20.91 -18.45
C SER A 54 -2.63 19.75 -17.84
N VAL A 55 -2.33 18.75 -18.67
CA VAL A 55 -1.50 17.59 -18.27
C VAL A 55 -0.09 18.01 -17.85
N ASP A 56 0.50 19.02 -18.51
CA ASP A 56 1.85 19.53 -18.20
C ASP A 56 1.97 20.21 -16.83
N GLU A 57 0.82 20.53 -16.22
CA GLU A 57 0.74 21.07 -14.87
C GLU A 57 0.80 19.97 -13.79
N ILE A 58 0.56 18.71 -14.16
CA ILE A 58 0.56 17.60 -13.21
C ILE A 58 2.01 17.23 -12.86
N ARG A 59 2.44 17.60 -11.66
CA ARG A 59 3.79 17.35 -11.13
C ARG A 59 3.73 17.03 -9.65
N GLY A 60 4.75 16.35 -9.14
CA GLY A 60 4.92 16.19 -7.70
C GLY A 60 5.01 17.56 -7.01
N GLY A 61 4.31 17.72 -5.89
CA GLY A 61 4.32 18.95 -5.11
C GLY A 61 2.99 19.23 -4.41
N PRO A 62 2.88 20.38 -3.72
CA PRO A 62 1.71 20.71 -2.89
C PRO A 62 0.37 20.67 -3.64
N LYS A 63 0.38 21.03 -4.93
CA LYS A 63 -0.84 21.03 -5.76
C LYS A 63 -1.37 19.63 -6.06
N LEU A 64 -0.50 18.65 -6.34
CA LEU A 64 -0.93 17.26 -6.46
C LEU A 64 -1.36 16.69 -5.10
N MET A 65 -0.64 17.07 -4.04
CA MET A 65 -0.97 16.67 -2.67
C MET A 65 -2.30 17.26 -2.16
N SER A 66 -2.84 18.31 -2.80
CA SER A 66 -4.17 18.85 -2.46
C SER A 66 -5.33 18.04 -3.05
N CYS A 67 -5.08 17.09 -3.96
CA CYS A 67 -6.12 16.19 -4.48
C CYS A 67 -6.45 15.11 -3.45
N GLN A 68 -7.29 15.48 -2.47
CA GLN A 68 -7.65 14.60 -1.35
C GLN A 68 -8.44 13.37 -1.81
N TYR A 69 -9.30 13.53 -2.82
CA TYR A 69 -10.11 12.42 -3.32
C TYR A 69 -9.29 11.44 -4.15
N LEU A 70 -8.35 11.92 -4.97
CA LEU A 70 -7.33 11.05 -5.60
C LEU A 70 -6.60 10.22 -4.55
N ARG A 71 -6.14 10.86 -3.46
CA ARG A 71 -5.44 10.18 -2.38
C ARG A 71 -6.33 9.12 -1.73
N ALA A 72 -7.59 9.45 -1.43
CA ALA A 72 -8.56 8.52 -0.88
C ALA A 72 -8.82 7.32 -1.81
N CYS A 73 -8.92 7.52 -3.13
CA CYS A 73 -9.09 6.44 -4.10
C CYS A 73 -7.87 5.51 -4.16
N VAL A 74 -6.64 6.05 -4.06
CA VAL A 74 -5.41 5.25 -4.01
C VAL A 74 -5.33 4.47 -2.70
N ASP A 75 -5.59 5.11 -1.56
CA ASP A 75 -5.60 4.47 -0.25
C ASP A 75 -6.66 3.35 -0.18
N GLU A 76 -7.84 3.58 -0.76
CA GLU A 76 -8.89 2.56 -0.84
C GLU A 76 -8.50 1.40 -1.78
N ALA A 77 -7.85 1.67 -2.91
CA ALA A 77 -7.30 0.64 -3.78
C ALA A 77 -6.26 -0.24 -3.05
N MET A 78 -5.40 0.37 -2.21
CA MET A 78 -4.46 -0.37 -1.36
C MET A 78 -5.16 -1.20 -0.29
N ARG A 79 -6.29 -0.73 0.25
CA ARG A 79 -7.09 -1.48 1.22
C ARG A 79 -7.72 -2.73 0.58
N VAL A 80 -8.37 -2.58 -0.56
CA VAL A 80 -9.11 -3.68 -1.22
C VAL A 80 -8.19 -4.65 -1.97
N THR A 81 -7.07 -4.16 -2.51
CA THR A 81 -6.06 -4.96 -3.23
C THR A 81 -4.67 -4.72 -2.62
N PRO A 82 -4.41 -5.19 -1.38
CA PRO A 82 -3.13 -4.96 -0.72
C PRO A 82 -1.99 -5.69 -1.46
N PRO A 83 -0.89 -5.01 -1.79
CA PRO A 83 0.28 -5.63 -2.37
C PRO A 83 1.00 -6.37 -1.23
N GLY A 84 1.00 -7.71 -1.30
CA GLY A 84 1.36 -8.55 -0.16
C GLY A 84 0.16 -8.77 0.78
N PRO A 85 -0.83 -9.58 0.36
CA PRO A 85 -2.04 -9.85 1.16
C PRO A 85 -1.77 -10.70 2.41
N ALA A 86 -0.67 -11.47 2.39
CA ALA A 86 -0.25 -12.34 3.48
C ALA A 86 0.54 -11.60 4.56
N GLU A 87 0.96 -12.33 5.59
CA GLU A 87 1.82 -11.82 6.64
C GLU A 87 3.22 -11.47 6.11
N ILE A 88 3.77 -10.35 6.59
CA ILE A 88 5.19 -10.05 6.43
C ILE A 88 5.90 -10.59 7.67
N PRO A 89 6.59 -11.74 7.60
CA PRO A 89 7.08 -12.43 8.78
C PRO A 89 8.15 -11.62 9.51
N ARG A 90 8.09 -11.67 10.84
CA ARG A 90 9.09 -11.15 11.78
C ARG A 90 9.40 -12.26 12.77
N VAL A 91 10.67 -12.39 13.16
CA VAL A 91 11.08 -13.36 14.17
C VAL A 91 11.22 -12.63 15.50
N VAL A 92 10.59 -13.15 16.54
CA VAL A 92 10.73 -12.63 17.90
C VAL A 92 12.19 -12.81 18.36
N LEU A 93 12.82 -11.69 18.73
CA LEU A 93 14.20 -11.65 19.18
C LEU A 93 14.37 -12.24 20.58
N SER A 94 15.62 -12.29 21.05
CA SER A 94 15.93 -12.88 22.35
C SER A 94 15.26 -12.14 23.50
N GLY A 95 14.76 -12.93 24.46
CA GLY A 95 13.99 -12.45 25.61
C GLY A 95 12.46 -12.46 25.42
N GLY A 96 11.97 -12.81 24.23
CA GLY A 96 10.53 -12.83 23.92
C GLY A 96 9.92 -11.42 23.82
N ILE A 97 8.60 -11.35 23.62
CA ILE A 97 7.86 -10.09 23.53
C ILE A 97 6.43 -10.26 24.05
N MET A 98 5.86 -9.20 24.64
CA MET A 98 4.42 -9.14 24.95
C MET A 98 3.66 -8.53 23.78
N ILE A 99 2.65 -9.23 23.24
CA ILE A 99 1.76 -8.74 22.18
C ILE A 99 0.32 -8.88 22.67
N ASP A 100 -0.43 -7.78 22.74
CA ASP A 100 -1.84 -7.74 23.18
C ASP A 100 -2.12 -8.46 24.52
N GLY A 101 -1.15 -8.46 25.43
CA GLY A 101 -1.24 -9.10 26.75
C GLY A 101 -0.73 -10.53 26.81
N ASP A 102 -0.40 -11.13 25.66
CA ASP A 102 0.15 -12.48 25.56
C ASP A 102 1.68 -12.47 25.40
N TYR A 103 2.37 -13.35 26.11
CA TYR A 103 3.80 -13.54 25.96
C TYR A 103 4.10 -14.43 24.75
N VAL A 104 4.91 -13.93 23.82
CA VAL A 104 5.37 -14.64 22.63
C VAL A 104 6.86 -14.99 22.80
N PRO A 105 7.24 -16.28 22.77
CA PRO A 105 8.63 -16.71 22.95
C PRO A 105 9.57 -16.26 21.82
N GLU A 106 10.85 -16.13 22.16
CA GLU A 106 11.97 -16.03 21.22
C GLU A 106 11.88 -17.10 20.11
N GLY A 107 12.22 -16.72 18.87
CA GLY A 107 12.23 -17.61 17.71
C GLY A 107 10.87 -17.84 17.07
N THR A 108 9.78 -17.31 17.65
CA THR A 108 8.45 -17.38 17.04
C THR A 108 8.37 -16.45 15.82
N THR A 109 7.86 -16.95 14.70
CA THR A 109 7.50 -16.10 13.55
C THR A 109 6.12 -15.51 13.78
N VAL A 110 6.03 -14.18 13.72
CA VAL A 110 4.79 -13.41 13.85
C VAL A 110 4.60 -12.51 12.63
N GLY A 111 3.35 -12.18 12.33
CA GLY A 111 3.02 -11.21 11.29
C GLY A 111 1.52 -10.92 11.27
N VAL A 112 1.14 -9.90 10.51
CA VAL A 112 -0.26 -9.49 10.34
C VAL A 112 -0.62 -9.65 8.87
N ALA A 113 -1.66 -10.43 8.58
CA ALA A 113 -2.19 -10.57 7.24
C ALA A 113 -2.99 -9.32 6.86
N SER A 114 -2.41 -8.49 5.99
CA SER A 114 -3.01 -7.23 5.52
C SER A 114 -4.41 -7.43 4.94
N TRP A 115 -4.61 -8.50 4.16
CA TRP A 115 -5.91 -8.80 3.54
C TRP A 115 -7.06 -8.91 4.55
N SER A 116 -6.83 -9.67 5.62
CA SER A 116 -7.83 -9.90 6.66
C SER A 116 -8.02 -8.67 7.53
N PHE A 117 -6.93 -7.96 7.87
CA PHE A 117 -6.99 -6.74 8.67
C PHE A 117 -7.83 -5.65 7.97
N TYR A 118 -7.60 -5.43 6.69
CA TYR A 118 -8.32 -4.42 5.89
C TYR A 118 -9.79 -4.73 5.61
N ARG A 119 -10.29 -5.88 6.07
CA ARG A 119 -11.68 -6.33 5.94
C ARG A 119 -12.39 -6.51 7.27
N LYS A 120 -11.79 -6.04 8.37
CA LYS A 120 -12.47 -6.02 9.67
C LYS A 120 -13.54 -4.94 9.69
N GLU A 121 -14.79 -5.32 9.89
CA GLU A 121 -15.96 -4.42 10.00
C GLU A 121 -15.81 -3.40 11.13
N GLU A 122 -15.03 -3.72 12.17
CA GLU A 122 -14.67 -2.81 13.26
C GLU A 122 -13.99 -1.52 12.76
N TYR A 123 -13.18 -1.62 11.69
CA TYR A 123 -12.43 -0.50 11.12
C TYR A 123 -13.01 -0.03 9.78
N PHE A 124 -13.67 -0.91 9.03
CA PHE A 124 -14.21 -0.64 7.70
C PHE A 124 -15.68 -1.07 7.64
N PRO A 125 -16.65 -0.14 7.77
CA PRO A 125 -18.07 -0.46 7.83
C PRO A 125 -18.61 -1.20 6.60
N ASP A 126 -17.97 -1.02 5.44
CA ASP A 126 -18.26 -1.76 4.21
C ASP A 126 -16.96 -2.38 3.67
N PRO A 127 -16.56 -3.55 4.19
CA PRO A 127 -15.22 -4.09 3.95
C PRO A 127 -15.05 -4.77 2.58
N ASN A 128 -16.13 -5.09 1.85
CA ASN A 128 -16.12 -5.97 0.68
C ASN A 128 -16.45 -5.27 -0.65
#